data_AF-A0A814JEB9-F1
#
_entry.id   AF-A0A814JEB9-F1
#
_cell.length_a   1.000
_cell.length_b   1.000
_cell.length_c   1.000
_cell.angle_alpha   90.00
_cell.angle_beta   90.00
_cell.angle_gamma   90.00
#
_symmetry.space_group_name_H-M   'P 1'
#
loop_
_entity.id
_entity.type
_entity.pdbx_description
1 polymer ?
#
loop_
_entity_poly.entity_id
_entity_poly.type
_entity_poly.pdbx_seq_one_letter_code
_entity_poly.pdbx_strand_id
1 'polypeptide(L)'
;MSVNKNRSNTIYLNQLITNIPVRRKIVDHNDRDKFEWNQWQSATKSINNVEVSPKEKHVRNLILGTFRLEGSRLFWTMMTRINIESHPIITWKFCYIIHRLLRDGHQNVIRDSILLTSYFDQLSKYWNGVQQNYALLSCRYCNLIISKLKFHERNLMFIGNLTINENNDIRRLFNNNYDPYFQLCTELLNYMEEILNLVQVIFKSLDQSRSNSMTTIGQCRLNPIIICIQDSSLLYDYIVKVLFKLHERLSSDILQDHRQRLIDQFQRLKCFYAQSSTLQYFRNLIKIPILPENPPNFNLKEDLTNYQTPVAIVNTSASDSSQMMEDLLIDISDDTKSTQRVAPSDNLLEDETLFNRSQDISDLEQKVLQYDAMLKQNRSETDDLHRTIAIKDAELTAERNHRLQIEEQLRHQLNNQQSIEEIHALDNKTNSNEKFNKLLDTYNQLREEHIVVLRREGETKKQLENLNQQYTQLQEDYNKKENEFNQNYQKFNNEIMQLRQTND
;
A
#
# COMPACT_ATOMS: atom_id res chain seq x y z
N MET A 1 -12.46 -10.37 24.58
CA MET A 1 -12.21 -8.92 24.39
C MET A 1 -12.60 -8.38 23.00
N SER A 2 -12.35 -9.07 21.88
CA SER A 2 -12.71 -8.58 20.53
C SER A 2 -14.20 -8.33 20.28
N VAL A 3 -15.11 -9.14 20.84
CA VAL A 3 -16.56 -8.99 20.60
C VAL A 3 -17.12 -7.68 21.19
N ASN A 4 -16.63 -7.26 22.38
CA ASN A 4 -17.05 -6.01 23.00
C ASN A 4 -16.49 -4.78 22.25
N LYS A 5 -15.28 -4.88 21.69
CA LYS A 5 -14.64 -3.79 20.92
C LYS A 5 -15.36 -3.56 19.58
N ASN A 6 -15.73 -4.63 18.88
CA ASN A 6 -16.50 -4.56 17.63
C ASN A 6 -17.89 -3.92 17.83
N ARG A 7 -18.57 -4.22 18.95
CA ARG A 7 -19.85 -3.56 19.29
C ARG A 7 -19.66 -2.07 19.55
N SER A 8 -18.63 -1.66 20.28
CA SER A 8 -18.35 -0.25 20.56
C SER A 8 -18.04 0.55 19.29
N ASN A 9 -17.26 -0.01 18.35
CA ASN A 9 -16.92 0.68 17.11
C ASN A 9 -18.12 0.77 16.15
N THR A 10 -18.99 -0.24 16.12
CA THR A 10 -20.24 -0.19 15.36
C THR A 10 -21.19 0.88 15.90
N ILE A 11 -21.29 1.02 17.23
CA ILE A 11 -22.08 2.08 17.87
C ILE A 11 -21.51 3.46 17.54
N TYR A 12 -20.19 3.61 17.63
CA TYR A 12 -19.51 4.86 17.29
C TYR A 12 -19.73 5.26 15.82
N LEU A 13 -19.58 4.32 14.88
CA LEU A 13 -19.85 4.56 13.46
C LEU A 13 -21.31 4.98 13.23
N ASN A 14 -22.28 4.34 13.88
CA ASN A 14 -23.69 4.74 13.79
C ASN A 14 -23.93 6.19 14.27
N GLN A 15 -23.28 6.62 15.36
CA GLN A 15 -23.38 8.01 15.86
C GLN A 15 -22.82 9.03 14.87
N LEU A 16 -21.76 8.70 14.13
CA LEU A 16 -21.23 9.59 13.12
C LEU A 16 -22.15 9.65 11.90
N ILE A 17 -22.76 8.53 11.50
CA ILE A 17 -23.66 8.43 10.35
C ILE A 17 -24.93 9.25 10.54
N THR A 18 -25.45 9.38 11.77
CA THR A 18 -26.64 10.19 12.02
C THR A 18 -26.45 11.65 11.60
N ASN A 19 -25.22 12.15 11.65
CA ASN A 19 -24.85 13.53 11.27
C ASN A 19 -24.67 13.73 9.76
N ILE A 20 -24.67 12.67 8.95
CA ILE A 20 -24.57 12.77 7.49
C ILE A 20 -25.96 13.09 6.91
N PRO A 21 -26.21 14.21 6.21
CA PRO A 21 -27.56 14.57 5.80
C PRO A 21 -28.15 13.60 4.75
N VAL A 22 -29.47 13.40 4.80
CA VAL A 22 -30.23 12.76 3.72
C VAL A 22 -30.58 13.83 2.69
N ARG A 23 -29.95 13.78 1.51
CA ARG A 23 -30.12 14.82 0.48
C ARG A 23 -31.21 14.49 -0.53
N ARG A 24 -31.15 13.29 -1.13
CA ARG A 24 -32.15 12.81 -2.07
C ARG A 24 -32.79 11.52 -1.56
N LYS A 25 -34.10 11.40 -1.75
CA LYS A 25 -34.89 10.20 -1.43
C LYS A 25 -35.49 9.62 -2.70
N ILE A 26 -35.49 8.30 -2.82
CA ILE A 26 -36.25 7.60 -3.85
C ILE A 26 -37.69 7.49 -3.34
N VAL A 27 -38.63 8.09 -4.08
CA VAL A 27 -40.02 8.24 -3.65
C VAL A 27 -40.79 6.92 -3.74
N ASP A 28 -40.55 6.13 -4.79
CA ASP A 28 -41.12 4.80 -4.94
C ASP A 28 -40.44 3.81 -3.97
N HIS A 29 -41.23 3.17 -3.11
CA HIS A 29 -40.75 2.24 -2.10
C HIS A 29 -40.15 0.96 -2.70
N ASN A 30 -40.78 0.39 -3.74
CA ASN A 30 -40.30 -0.83 -4.37
C ASN A 30 -38.96 -0.57 -5.09
N ASP A 31 -38.88 0.58 -5.75
CA ASP A 31 -37.67 0.98 -6.46
C ASP A 31 -36.53 1.36 -5.50
N ARG A 32 -36.86 1.94 -4.34
CA ARG A 32 -35.92 2.19 -3.24
C ARG A 32 -35.35 0.89 -2.69
N ASP A 33 -36.20 -0.07 -2.30
CA ASP A 33 -35.76 -1.31 -1.68
C ASP A 33 -34.91 -2.15 -2.65
N LYS A 34 -35.32 -2.23 -3.92
CA LYS A 34 -34.54 -2.88 -4.98
C LYS A 34 -33.17 -2.21 -5.16
N PHE A 35 -33.13 -0.88 -5.16
CA PHE A 35 -31.87 -0.13 -5.25
C PHE A 35 -30.96 -0.37 -4.03
N GLU A 36 -31.49 -0.26 -2.81
CA GLU A 36 -30.73 -0.48 -1.58
C GLU A 36 -30.20 -1.92 -1.51
N TRP A 37 -31.00 -2.90 -1.92
CA TRP A 37 -30.58 -4.30 -1.99
C TRP A 37 -29.45 -4.50 -3.02
N ASN A 38 -29.55 -3.91 -4.21
CA ASN A 38 -28.50 -3.98 -5.23
C ASN A 38 -27.18 -3.34 -4.76
N GLN A 39 -27.27 -2.20 -4.06
CA GLN A 39 -26.12 -1.54 -3.44
C GLN A 39 -25.50 -2.44 -2.36
N TRP A 40 -26.32 -3.04 -1.49
CA TRP A 40 -25.89 -3.96 -0.45
C TRP A 40 -25.18 -5.20 -1.01
N GLN A 41 -25.72 -5.80 -2.08
CA GLN A 41 -25.07 -6.91 -2.77
C GLN A 41 -23.69 -6.51 -3.32
N SER A 42 -23.58 -5.30 -3.88
CA SER A 42 -22.30 -4.81 -4.39
C SER A 42 -21.31 -4.55 -3.26
N ALA A 43 -21.77 -4.03 -2.12
CA ALA A 43 -20.94 -3.82 -0.93
C ALA A 43 -20.38 -5.15 -0.40
N THR A 44 -21.23 -6.16 -0.19
CA THR A 44 -20.84 -7.47 0.35
C THR A 44 -19.99 -8.30 -0.60
N LYS A 45 -20.21 -8.19 -1.92
CA LYS A 45 -19.34 -8.81 -2.94
C LYS A 45 -17.97 -8.14 -3.04
N SER A 46 -17.88 -6.84 -2.75
CA SER A 46 -16.63 -6.09 -2.76
C SER A 46 -15.84 -6.16 -1.46
N ILE A 47 -16.53 -6.18 -0.30
CA ILE A 47 -15.96 -6.08 1.04
C ILE A 47 -16.23 -7.39 1.79
N ASN A 48 -15.31 -8.33 1.63
CA ASN A 48 -15.33 -9.67 2.25
C ASN A 48 -13.90 -10.15 2.51
N ASN A 49 -13.76 -11.29 3.18
CA ASN A 49 -12.46 -11.86 3.56
C ASN A 49 -11.79 -12.68 2.45
N VAL A 50 -12.41 -12.84 1.28
CA VAL A 50 -11.82 -13.59 0.15
C VAL A 50 -10.71 -12.75 -0.49
N GLU A 51 -9.52 -13.30 -0.67
CA GLU A 51 -8.35 -12.57 -1.17
C GLU A 51 -8.34 -12.42 -2.70
N VAL A 52 -9.33 -11.71 -3.22
CA VAL A 52 -9.52 -11.41 -4.64
C VAL A 52 -9.89 -9.92 -4.77
N SER A 53 -9.33 -9.22 -5.75
CA SER A 53 -9.66 -7.81 -6.02
C SER A 53 -11.17 -7.60 -6.18
N PRO A 54 -11.75 -6.51 -5.60
CA PRO A 54 -13.15 -6.17 -5.84
C PRO A 54 -13.42 -6.00 -7.34
N LYS A 55 -14.46 -6.69 -7.85
CA LYS A 55 -14.81 -6.61 -9.28
C LYS A 55 -15.34 -5.23 -9.63
N GLU A 56 -14.86 -4.66 -10.74
CA GLU A 56 -15.15 -3.27 -11.14
C GLU A 56 -16.66 -3.00 -11.29
N LYS A 57 -17.46 -3.97 -11.75
CA LYS A 57 -18.93 -3.82 -11.83
C LYS A 57 -19.59 -3.49 -10.49
N HIS A 58 -19.09 -4.07 -9.39
CA HIS A 58 -19.62 -3.80 -8.05
C HIS A 58 -19.12 -2.46 -7.51
N VAL A 59 -17.85 -2.13 -7.76
CA VAL A 59 -17.26 -0.82 -7.41
C VAL A 59 -18.01 0.31 -8.12
N ARG A 60 -18.20 0.18 -9.44
CA ARG A 60 -18.95 1.13 -10.27
C ARG A 60 -20.38 1.31 -9.79
N ASN A 61 -21.07 0.21 -9.45
CA ASN A 61 -22.43 0.31 -8.91
C ASN A 61 -22.48 1.11 -7.60
N LEU A 62 -21.51 0.93 -6.69
CA LEU A 62 -21.41 1.71 -5.45
C LEU A 62 -21.15 3.20 -5.74
N ILE A 63 -20.25 3.51 -6.68
CA ILE A 63 -19.98 4.88 -7.14
C ILE A 63 -21.26 5.52 -7.67
N LEU A 64 -21.96 4.87 -8.60
CA LEU A 64 -23.23 5.35 -9.17
C LEU A 64 -24.31 5.54 -8.11
N GLY A 65 -24.31 4.70 -7.07
CA GLY A 65 -25.21 4.85 -5.94
C GLY A 65 -25.05 6.19 -5.22
N THR A 66 -23.81 6.69 -5.10
CA THR A 66 -23.55 8.01 -4.48
C THR A 66 -24.09 9.17 -5.32
N PHE A 67 -24.08 9.06 -6.65
CA PHE A 67 -24.69 10.05 -7.53
C PHE A 67 -26.22 10.00 -7.46
N ARG A 68 -26.80 8.80 -7.44
CA ARG A 68 -28.26 8.63 -7.35
C ARG A 68 -28.84 9.27 -6.09
N LEU A 69 -28.12 9.22 -4.96
CA LEU A 69 -28.55 9.77 -3.67
C LEU A 69 -27.88 11.11 -3.30
N GLU A 70 -27.03 11.65 -4.16
CA GLU A 70 -26.24 12.88 -3.95
C GLU A 70 -25.38 12.88 -2.66
N GLY A 71 -24.88 11.72 -2.23
CA GLY A 71 -24.09 11.57 -1.00
C GLY A 71 -23.77 10.11 -0.66
N SER A 72 -23.14 9.88 0.50
CA SER A 72 -22.67 8.54 0.91
C SER A 72 -23.39 7.94 2.12
N ARG A 73 -24.45 8.57 2.64
CA ARG A 73 -25.16 8.09 3.84
C ARG A 73 -25.59 6.62 3.75
N LEU A 74 -26.15 6.20 2.61
CA LEU A 74 -26.58 4.81 2.40
C LEU A 74 -25.38 3.85 2.48
N PHE A 75 -24.28 4.18 1.79
CA PHE A 75 -23.05 3.39 1.83
C PHE A 75 -22.56 3.23 3.28
N TRP A 76 -22.48 4.32 4.04
CA TRP A 76 -22.04 4.26 5.42
C TRP A 76 -22.99 3.46 6.31
N THR A 77 -24.29 3.55 6.08
CA THR A 77 -25.30 2.73 6.79
C THR A 77 -25.12 1.24 6.49
N MET A 78 -24.69 0.86 5.29
CA MET A 78 -24.32 -0.52 4.98
C MET A 78 -23.07 -0.96 5.73
N MET A 79 -22.09 -0.06 5.90
CA MET A 79 -20.84 -0.39 6.60
C MET A 79 -21.05 -0.76 8.06
N THR A 80 -22.12 -0.31 8.71
CA THR A 80 -22.45 -0.72 10.09
C THR A 80 -22.90 -2.17 10.20
N ARG A 81 -23.29 -2.79 9.09
CA ARG A 81 -23.69 -4.20 8.99
C ARG A 81 -22.52 -5.11 8.62
N ILE A 82 -21.41 -4.55 8.15
CA ILE A 82 -20.19 -5.29 7.83
C ILE A 82 -19.24 -5.14 9.00
N ASN A 83 -18.76 -6.26 9.56
CA ASN A 83 -17.75 -6.20 10.62
C ASN A 83 -16.36 -5.91 10.02
N ILE A 84 -16.08 -4.62 9.77
CA ILE A 84 -14.86 -4.15 9.09
C ILE A 84 -13.58 -4.63 9.80
N GLU A 85 -13.60 -4.67 11.12
CA GLU A 85 -12.47 -5.01 11.98
C GLU A 85 -12.25 -6.51 12.16
N SER A 86 -13.20 -7.34 11.71
CA SER A 86 -13.12 -8.80 11.91
C SER A 86 -11.93 -9.45 11.20
N HIS A 87 -11.49 -8.89 10.08
CA HIS A 87 -10.39 -9.44 9.30
C HIS A 87 -9.67 -8.32 8.54
N PRO A 88 -8.32 -8.34 8.46
CA PRO A 88 -7.58 -7.24 7.85
C PRO A 88 -7.83 -7.14 6.33
N ILE A 89 -8.10 -8.24 5.62
CA ILE A 89 -8.52 -8.17 4.19
C ILE A 89 -9.85 -7.41 4.02
N ILE A 90 -10.78 -7.53 4.98
CA ILE A 90 -12.04 -6.78 4.95
C ILE A 90 -11.75 -5.30 5.09
N THR A 91 -10.93 -4.89 6.07
CA THR A 91 -10.51 -3.49 6.20
C THR A 91 -9.75 -2.99 4.97
N TRP A 92 -8.83 -3.78 4.42
CA TRP A 92 -8.08 -3.46 3.21
C TRP A 92 -8.99 -3.13 2.02
N LYS A 93 -9.97 -4.01 1.76
CA LYS A 93 -10.96 -3.83 0.70
C LYS A 93 -11.89 -2.66 0.99
N PHE A 94 -12.30 -2.49 2.25
CA PHE A 94 -13.09 -1.34 2.67
C PHE A 94 -12.37 -0.01 2.39
N CYS A 95 -11.08 0.11 2.77
CA CYS A 95 -10.26 1.29 2.45
C CYS A 95 -10.16 1.51 0.94
N TYR A 96 -9.98 0.46 0.14
CA TYR A 96 -9.98 0.57 -1.32
C TYR A 96 -11.31 1.12 -1.86
N ILE A 97 -12.44 0.58 -1.42
CA ILE A 97 -13.77 1.05 -1.85
C ILE A 97 -13.98 2.50 -1.45
N ILE A 98 -13.64 2.89 -0.23
CA ILE A 98 -13.70 4.29 0.20
C ILE A 98 -12.80 5.18 -0.64
N HIS A 99 -11.57 4.75 -0.96
CA HIS A 99 -10.68 5.52 -1.80
C HIS A 99 -11.29 5.79 -3.19
N ARG A 100 -11.91 4.76 -3.81
CA ARG A 100 -12.65 4.89 -5.07
C ARG A 100 -13.85 5.82 -4.93
N LEU A 101 -14.65 5.69 -3.87
CA LEU A 101 -15.80 6.58 -3.65
C LEU A 101 -15.40 8.04 -3.41
N LEU A 102 -14.32 8.29 -2.68
CA LEU A 102 -13.78 9.63 -2.47
C LEU A 102 -13.24 10.24 -3.76
N ARG A 103 -12.69 9.41 -4.66
CA ARG A 103 -12.11 9.85 -5.93
C ARG A 103 -13.15 10.08 -7.02
N ASP A 104 -14.01 9.09 -7.23
CA ASP A 104 -14.90 8.97 -8.40
C ASP A 104 -16.39 9.16 -8.06
N GLY A 105 -16.74 9.24 -6.78
CA GLY A 105 -18.12 9.41 -6.31
C GLY A 105 -18.62 10.85 -6.37
N HIS A 106 -19.88 11.03 -5.95
CA HIS A 106 -20.48 12.36 -5.86
C HIS A 106 -19.66 13.29 -4.93
N GLN A 107 -19.58 14.59 -5.24
CA GLN A 107 -18.77 15.56 -4.46
C GLN A 107 -19.06 15.57 -2.95
N ASN A 108 -20.29 15.27 -2.55
CA ASN A 108 -20.67 15.23 -1.14
C ASN A 108 -20.10 14.01 -0.40
N VAL A 109 -19.63 12.98 -1.10
CA VAL A 109 -19.01 11.79 -0.46
C VAL A 109 -17.84 12.22 0.43
N ILE A 110 -17.01 13.16 -0.04
CA ILE A 110 -15.89 13.70 0.75
C ILE A 110 -16.43 14.41 1.99
N ARG A 111 -17.38 15.35 1.80
CA ARG A 111 -17.99 16.12 2.90
C ARG A 111 -18.60 15.21 3.98
N ASP A 112 -19.33 14.20 3.53
CA ASP A 112 -19.98 13.21 4.39
C ASP A 112 -18.94 12.35 5.15
N SER A 113 -17.78 12.12 4.55
CA SER A 113 -16.73 11.24 5.09
C SER A 113 -15.71 11.95 5.99
N ILE A 114 -15.61 13.29 5.94
CA ILE A 114 -14.73 14.06 6.85
C ILE A 114 -15.07 13.78 8.32
N LEU A 115 -16.36 13.66 8.64
CA LEU A 115 -16.85 13.31 9.99
C LEU A 115 -16.35 11.94 10.49
N LEU A 116 -15.89 11.07 9.58
CA LEU A 116 -15.43 9.72 9.87
C LEU A 116 -13.91 9.61 10.02
N THR A 117 -13.19 10.74 9.95
CA THR A 117 -11.72 10.77 10.10
C THR A 117 -11.26 10.11 11.41
N SER A 118 -11.98 10.34 12.52
CA SER A 118 -11.70 9.72 13.82
C SER A 118 -11.92 8.21 13.84
N TYR A 119 -12.89 7.70 13.07
CA TYR A 119 -13.13 6.27 12.91
C TYR A 119 -11.94 5.59 12.21
N PHE A 120 -11.42 6.19 11.13
CA PHE A 120 -10.22 5.68 10.47
C PHE A 120 -8.98 5.75 11.37
N ASP A 121 -8.85 6.77 12.21
CA ASP A 121 -7.73 6.88 13.17
C ASP A 121 -7.76 5.73 14.19
N GLN A 122 -8.94 5.40 14.73
CA GLN A 122 -9.12 4.25 15.61
C GLN A 122 -8.82 2.92 14.90
N LEU A 123 -9.27 2.78 13.65
CA LEU A 123 -9.04 1.58 12.84
C LEU A 123 -7.56 1.40 12.51
N SER A 124 -6.85 2.49 12.18
CA SER A 124 -5.40 2.49 11.96
C SER A 124 -4.65 2.02 13.21
N LYS A 125 -4.95 2.63 14.37
CA LYS A 125 -4.36 2.27 15.67
C LYS A 125 -4.63 0.82 16.05
N TYR A 126 -5.83 0.31 15.74
CA TYR A 126 -6.19 -1.08 15.96
C TYR A 126 -5.27 -2.04 15.19
N TRP A 127 -5.06 -1.79 13.89
CA TRP A 127 -4.26 -2.68 13.05
C TRP A 127 -2.75 -2.53 13.24
N ASN A 128 -2.26 -1.39 13.73
CA ASN A 128 -0.82 -1.16 13.94
C ASN A 128 -0.18 -2.16 14.92
N GLY A 129 -0.95 -2.69 15.88
CA GLY A 129 -0.47 -3.65 16.87
C GLY A 129 -0.65 -5.12 16.50
N VAL A 130 -1.22 -5.43 15.32
CA VAL A 130 -1.62 -6.79 14.94
C VAL A 130 -0.60 -7.39 13.97
N GLN A 131 0.00 -8.52 14.35
CA GLN A 131 0.92 -9.27 13.48
C GLN A 131 0.15 -10.20 12.53
N GLN A 132 -0.51 -9.62 11.53
CA GLN A 132 -1.16 -10.35 10.42
C GLN A 132 -0.78 -9.72 9.07
N ASN A 133 -0.74 -10.52 8.00
CA ASN A 133 -0.22 -10.11 6.68
C ASN A 133 -0.82 -8.81 6.12
N TYR A 134 -2.13 -8.58 6.32
CA TYR A 134 -2.81 -7.37 5.86
C TYR A 134 -2.96 -6.28 6.92
N ALA A 135 -2.55 -6.51 8.17
CA ALA A 135 -2.77 -5.55 9.24
C ALA A 135 -1.98 -4.25 9.00
N LEU A 136 -0.68 -4.36 8.70
CA LEU A 136 0.13 -3.19 8.38
C LEU A 136 -0.34 -2.48 7.10
N LEU A 137 -0.76 -3.25 6.08
CA LEU A 137 -1.36 -2.71 4.85
C LEU A 137 -2.62 -1.89 5.17
N SER A 138 -3.53 -2.45 5.97
CA SER A 138 -4.78 -1.81 6.38
C SER A 138 -4.55 -0.56 7.22
N CYS A 139 -3.58 -0.62 8.16
CA CYS A 139 -3.14 0.52 8.95
C CYS A 139 -2.67 1.68 8.06
N ARG A 140 -1.72 1.42 7.16
CA ARG A 140 -1.20 2.45 6.23
C ARG A 140 -2.29 2.98 5.30
N TYR A 141 -3.22 2.14 4.85
CA TYR A 141 -4.30 2.61 4.00
C TYR A 141 -5.27 3.52 4.77
N CYS A 142 -5.59 3.21 6.04
CA CYS A 142 -6.38 4.12 6.87
C CYS A 142 -5.72 5.49 6.99
N ASN A 143 -4.39 5.55 7.19
CA ASN A 143 -3.65 6.82 7.26
C ASN A 143 -3.73 7.62 5.95
N LEU A 144 -3.63 6.94 4.80
CA LEU A 144 -3.83 7.57 3.50
C LEU A 144 -5.23 8.18 3.37
N ILE A 145 -6.28 7.45 3.77
CA ILE A 145 -7.66 7.97 3.75
C ILE A 145 -7.80 9.20 4.66
N ILE A 146 -7.24 9.16 5.87
CA ILE A 146 -7.23 10.30 6.80
C ILE A 146 -6.54 11.51 6.17
N SER A 147 -5.38 11.30 5.54
CA SER A 147 -4.62 12.37 4.87
C SER A 147 -5.42 12.99 3.73
N LYS A 148 -6.05 12.16 2.88
CA LYS A 148 -6.96 12.62 1.81
C LYS A 148 -8.12 13.46 2.36
N LEU A 149 -8.80 12.98 3.41
CA LEU A 149 -9.93 13.70 4.00
C LEU A 149 -9.52 15.05 4.59
N LYS A 150 -8.42 15.09 5.37
CA LYS A 150 -7.88 16.34 5.93
C LYS A 150 -7.43 17.32 4.85
N PHE A 151 -6.83 16.82 3.77
CA PHE A 151 -6.45 17.65 2.62
C PHE A 151 -7.67 18.32 1.99
N HIS A 152 -8.73 17.56 1.71
CA HIS A 152 -9.94 18.12 1.10
C HIS A 152 -10.78 18.98 2.06
N GLU A 153 -10.71 18.75 3.38
CA GLU A 153 -11.34 19.63 4.38
C GLU A 153 -10.75 21.06 4.32
N ARG A 154 -9.43 21.17 4.12
CA ARG A 154 -8.72 22.45 4.09
C ARG A 154 -8.65 23.07 2.70
N ASN A 155 -8.65 22.24 1.65
CA ASN A 155 -8.44 22.68 0.27
C ASN A 155 -9.65 22.36 -0.61
N LEU A 156 -10.75 23.07 -0.36
CA LEU A 156 -12.04 22.87 -1.04
C LEU A 156 -12.00 23.08 -2.57
N MET A 157 -10.93 23.67 -3.11
CA MET A 157 -10.76 23.83 -4.56
C MET A 157 -10.50 22.51 -5.30
N PHE A 158 -9.90 21.52 -4.62
CA PHE A 158 -9.66 20.21 -5.20
C PHE A 158 -10.89 19.33 -5.00
N ILE A 159 -11.44 18.83 -6.11
CA ILE A 159 -12.45 17.78 -6.03
C ILE A 159 -11.76 16.42 -5.80
N GLY A 160 -12.55 15.36 -5.59
CA GLY A 160 -12.06 14.07 -5.13
C GLY A 160 -10.96 13.42 -5.95
N ASN A 161 -10.97 13.67 -7.26
CA ASN A 161 -9.95 13.16 -8.18
C ASN A 161 -8.71 14.07 -8.32
N LEU A 162 -8.57 15.06 -7.44
CA LEU A 162 -7.51 16.08 -7.43
C LEU A 162 -7.50 17.00 -8.66
N THR A 163 -8.51 16.93 -9.52
CA THR A 163 -8.73 18.02 -10.47
C THR A 163 -9.29 19.23 -9.75
N ILE A 164 -9.12 20.40 -10.36
CA ILE A 164 -9.60 21.65 -9.80
C ILE A 164 -10.82 22.08 -10.60
N ASN A 165 -11.83 22.58 -9.90
CA ASN A 165 -13.05 23.09 -10.52
C ASN A 165 -12.69 24.20 -11.54
N GLU A 166 -13.31 24.17 -12.73
CA GLU A 166 -13.03 25.07 -13.87
C GLU A 166 -13.06 26.57 -13.51
N ASN A 167 -13.76 26.93 -12.43
CA ASN A 167 -13.85 28.30 -11.92
C ASN A 167 -12.66 28.74 -11.03
N ASN A 168 -11.79 27.82 -10.61
CA ASN A 168 -10.74 28.04 -9.62
C ASN A 168 -9.35 27.75 -10.23
N ASP A 169 -8.78 28.66 -11.02
CA ASP A 169 -7.38 28.50 -11.43
C ASP A 169 -6.45 28.62 -10.20
N ILE A 170 -5.48 27.71 -10.01
CA ILE A 170 -4.40 27.87 -9.00
C ILE A 170 -3.71 29.23 -9.13
N ARG A 171 -3.66 29.77 -10.36
CA ARG A 171 -3.10 31.10 -10.66
C ARG A 171 -3.99 32.24 -10.18
N ARG A 172 -5.31 32.03 -10.06
CA ARG A 172 -6.30 33.02 -9.58
C ARG A 172 -6.60 32.90 -8.09
N LEU A 173 -6.33 31.75 -7.48
CA LEU A 173 -6.76 31.43 -6.11
C LEU A 173 -6.10 32.28 -5.01
N PHE A 174 -4.98 32.98 -5.29
CA PHE A 174 -4.23 33.67 -4.24
C PHE A 174 -3.67 35.01 -4.74
N ASN A 175 -4.43 36.08 -4.47
CA ASN A 175 -4.09 37.49 -4.76
C ASN A 175 -2.81 37.94 -4.03
N ASN A 176 -1.63 37.57 -4.53
CA ASN A 176 -0.31 37.97 -3.98
C ASN A 176 -0.07 37.61 -2.50
N ASN A 177 -0.90 36.76 -1.88
CA ASN A 177 -0.67 36.23 -0.53
C ASN A 177 -0.04 34.83 -0.63
N TYR A 178 1.16 34.66 -0.07
CA TYR A 178 1.98 33.47 -0.23
C TYR A 178 1.84 32.45 0.91
N ASP A 179 1.29 32.86 2.07
CA ASP A 179 1.08 31.95 3.21
C ASP A 179 0.20 30.74 2.83
N PRO A 180 -0.89 30.92 2.05
CA PRO A 180 -1.68 29.79 1.58
C PRO A 180 -0.91 28.85 0.64
N TYR A 181 0.01 29.36 -0.19
CA TYR A 181 0.85 28.52 -1.04
C TYR A 181 1.82 27.69 -0.20
N PHE A 182 2.41 28.26 0.84
CA PHE A 182 3.34 27.55 1.72
C PHE A 182 2.65 26.43 2.49
N GLN A 183 1.45 26.72 3.04
CA GLN A 183 0.63 25.71 3.70
C GLN A 183 0.18 24.63 2.71
N LEU A 184 -0.34 25.02 1.54
CA LEU A 184 -0.77 24.07 0.49
C LEU A 184 0.38 23.16 0.07
N CYS A 185 1.58 23.69 -0.15
CA CYS A 185 2.76 22.89 -0.50
C CYS A 185 3.04 21.83 0.58
N THR A 186 2.96 22.21 1.85
CA THR A 186 3.18 21.30 2.98
C THR A 186 2.12 20.19 3.01
N GLU A 187 0.86 20.54 2.75
CA GLU A 187 -0.25 19.58 2.73
C GLU A 187 -0.19 18.63 1.54
N LEU A 188 0.20 19.11 0.35
CA LEU A 188 0.45 18.26 -0.82
C LEU A 188 1.60 17.27 -0.57
N LEU A 189 2.71 17.73 0.02
CA LEU A 189 3.84 16.87 0.39
C LEU A 189 3.43 15.82 1.43
N ASN A 190 2.58 16.16 2.41
CA ASN A 190 2.06 15.20 3.40
C ASN A 190 1.15 14.14 2.77
N TYR A 191 0.34 14.52 1.78
CA TYR A 191 -0.51 13.56 1.06
C TYR A 191 0.37 12.62 0.22
N MET A 192 1.33 13.16 -0.54
CA MET A 192 2.29 12.35 -1.30
C MET A 192 3.06 11.36 -0.39
N GLU A 193 3.45 11.79 0.81
CA GLU A 193 4.14 10.95 1.78
C GLU A 193 3.32 9.70 2.17
N GLU A 194 2.03 9.87 2.49
CA GLU A 194 1.18 8.74 2.86
C GLU A 194 0.93 7.76 1.69
N ILE A 195 0.89 8.26 0.45
CA ILE A 195 0.83 7.39 -0.73
C ILE A 195 2.10 6.55 -0.85
N LEU A 196 3.28 7.19 -0.76
CA LEU A 196 4.57 6.49 -0.88
C LEU A 196 4.75 5.46 0.25
N ASN A 197 4.35 5.81 1.48
CA ASN A 197 4.38 4.89 2.62
C ASN A 197 3.47 3.67 2.43
N LEU A 198 2.26 3.86 1.90
CA LEU A 198 1.36 2.75 1.60
C LEU A 198 1.97 1.82 0.53
N VAL A 199 2.41 2.40 -0.59
CA VAL A 199 2.98 1.66 -1.72
C VAL A 199 4.20 0.86 -1.31
N GLN A 200 5.09 1.45 -0.51
CA GLN A 200 6.28 0.77 0.00
C GLN A 200 5.92 -0.50 0.78
N VAL A 201 4.89 -0.43 1.64
CA VAL A 201 4.42 -1.60 2.39
C VAL A 201 3.73 -2.62 1.47
N ILE A 202 3.00 -2.18 0.44
CA ILE A 202 2.42 -3.10 -0.56
C ILE A 202 3.51 -3.92 -1.25
N PHE A 203 4.55 -3.28 -1.79
CA PHE A 203 5.64 -4.02 -2.45
C PHE A 203 6.39 -4.93 -1.50
N LYS A 204 6.74 -4.43 -0.30
CA LYS A 204 7.37 -5.26 0.73
C LYS A 204 6.54 -6.50 1.07
N SER A 205 5.21 -6.36 1.13
CA SER A 205 4.31 -7.49 1.41
C SER A 205 4.29 -8.53 0.29
N LEU A 206 4.43 -8.11 -0.98
CA LEU A 206 4.52 -9.03 -2.12
C LEU A 206 5.83 -9.81 -2.11
N ASP A 207 6.94 -9.14 -1.81
CA ASP A 207 8.25 -9.78 -1.71
C ASP A 207 8.28 -10.82 -0.59
N GLN A 208 7.82 -10.44 0.60
CA GLN A 208 7.77 -11.33 1.77
C GLN A 208 6.92 -12.57 1.56
N SER A 209 5.81 -12.42 0.83
CA SER A 209 4.88 -13.51 0.53
C SER A 209 5.18 -14.25 -0.77
N ARG A 210 6.26 -13.86 -1.48
CA ARG A 210 6.62 -14.36 -2.82
C ARG A 210 5.42 -14.41 -3.78
N SER A 211 4.50 -13.46 -3.64
CA SER A 211 3.24 -13.47 -4.37
C SER A 211 3.42 -12.90 -5.78
N ASN A 212 2.94 -13.62 -6.78
CA ASN A 212 3.04 -13.21 -8.17
C ASN A 212 1.92 -12.20 -8.51
N SER A 213 2.29 -11.10 -9.21
CA SER A 213 1.37 -10.04 -9.64
C SER A 213 0.18 -10.50 -10.47
N MET A 214 0.26 -11.65 -11.13
CA MET A 214 -0.82 -12.22 -11.96
C MET A 214 -1.76 -13.14 -11.17
N THR A 215 -1.45 -13.47 -9.92
CA THR A 215 -2.34 -14.27 -9.05
C THR A 215 -3.44 -13.40 -8.44
N THR A 216 -4.60 -13.98 -8.14
CA THR A 216 -5.72 -13.26 -7.50
C THR A 216 -5.33 -12.58 -6.19
N ILE A 217 -4.47 -13.24 -5.40
CA ILE A 217 -3.89 -12.77 -4.15
C ILE A 217 -3.00 -11.55 -4.40
N GLY A 218 -2.05 -11.66 -5.34
CA GLY A 218 -1.17 -10.56 -5.71
C GLY A 218 -1.95 -9.35 -6.24
N GLN A 219 -2.94 -9.59 -7.09
CA GLN A 219 -3.83 -8.55 -7.60
C GLN A 219 -4.62 -7.86 -6.48
N CYS A 220 -5.12 -8.61 -5.48
CA CYS A 220 -5.85 -8.03 -4.35
C CYS A 220 -4.99 -7.03 -3.57
N ARG A 221 -3.69 -7.27 -3.46
CA ARG A 221 -2.72 -6.35 -2.84
C ARG A 221 -2.33 -5.19 -3.76
N LEU A 222 -2.18 -5.46 -5.05
CA LEU A 222 -1.74 -4.46 -6.04
C LEU A 222 -2.85 -3.49 -6.45
N ASN A 223 -4.12 -3.88 -6.38
CA ASN A 223 -5.24 -3.11 -6.92
C ASN A 223 -5.28 -1.63 -6.45
N PRO A 224 -5.01 -1.29 -5.17
CA PRO A 224 -4.94 0.10 -4.73
C PRO A 224 -3.86 0.97 -5.40
N ILE A 225 -2.79 0.36 -5.91
CA ILE A 225 -1.70 1.09 -6.58
C ILE A 225 -2.22 1.87 -7.79
N ILE A 226 -3.25 1.39 -8.48
CA ILE A 226 -3.84 2.10 -9.63
C ILE A 226 -4.28 3.51 -9.21
N ILE A 227 -4.99 3.63 -8.09
CA ILE A 227 -5.45 4.92 -7.56
C ILE A 227 -4.26 5.73 -7.04
N CYS A 228 -3.31 5.07 -6.37
CA CYS A 228 -2.10 5.74 -5.89
C CYS A 228 -1.31 6.40 -7.02
N ILE A 229 -1.15 5.75 -8.18
CA ILE A 229 -0.48 6.31 -9.36
C ILE A 229 -1.24 7.53 -9.90
N GLN A 230 -2.57 7.43 -9.98
CA GLN A 230 -3.40 8.55 -10.42
C GLN A 230 -3.24 9.77 -9.50
N ASP A 231 -3.38 9.56 -8.17
CA ASP A 231 -3.26 10.64 -7.19
C ASP A 231 -1.84 11.21 -7.14
N SER A 232 -0.81 10.35 -7.11
CA SER A 232 0.59 10.78 -7.02
C SER A 232 1.06 11.59 -8.23
N SER A 233 0.54 11.28 -9.42
CA SER A 233 0.88 12.02 -10.64
C SER A 233 0.45 13.50 -10.56
N LEU A 234 -0.78 13.74 -10.08
CA LEU A 234 -1.33 15.08 -9.90
C LEU A 234 -0.69 15.79 -8.70
N LEU A 235 -0.47 15.09 -7.59
CA LEU A 235 0.21 15.67 -6.43
C LEU A 235 1.61 16.16 -6.80
N TYR A 236 2.40 15.35 -7.51
CA TYR A 236 3.72 15.77 -7.97
C TYR A 236 3.66 17.02 -8.86
N ASP A 237 2.72 17.05 -9.83
CA ASP A 237 2.50 18.21 -10.69
C ASP A 237 2.19 19.48 -9.89
N TYR A 238 1.28 19.40 -8.92
CA TYR A 238 0.96 20.55 -8.07
C TYR A 238 2.11 20.96 -7.16
N ILE A 239 2.83 20.01 -6.56
CA ILE A 239 3.97 20.31 -5.69
C ILE A 239 5.03 21.09 -6.46
N VAL A 240 5.39 20.64 -7.67
CA VAL A 240 6.37 21.33 -8.52
C VAL A 240 5.90 22.74 -8.87
N LYS A 241 4.66 22.89 -9.35
CA LYS A 241 4.09 24.20 -9.73
C LYS A 241 4.02 25.17 -8.55
N VAL A 242 3.59 24.71 -7.37
CA VAL A 242 3.52 25.52 -6.15
C VAL A 242 4.92 25.91 -5.67
N LEU A 243 5.90 25.00 -5.71
CA LEU A 243 7.26 25.30 -5.30
C LEU A 243 7.94 26.33 -6.20
N PHE A 244 7.79 26.23 -7.52
CA PHE A 244 8.25 27.28 -8.43
C PHE A 244 7.61 28.63 -8.10
N LYS A 245 6.31 28.65 -7.78
CA LYS A 245 5.61 29.88 -7.42
C LYS A 245 6.13 30.49 -6.12
N LEU A 246 6.43 29.67 -5.10
CA LEU A 246 7.02 30.11 -3.84
C LEU A 246 8.44 30.69 -4.05
N HIS A 247 9.24 30.07 -4.93
CA HIS A 247 10.58 30.53 -5.29
C HIS A 247 10.61 31.87 -6.04
N GLU A 248 9.49 32.38 -6.55
CA GLU A 248 9.43 33.73 -7.14
C GLU A 248 9.61 34.85 -6.10
N ARG A 249 9.36 34.58 -4.81
CA ARG A 249 9.34 35.62 -3.76
C ARG A 249 10.06 35.25 -2.47
N LEU A 250 10.12 33.97 -2.12
CA LEU A 250 10.81 33.51 -0.92
C LEU A 250 12.25 33.13 -1.23
N SER A 251 13.16 33.37 -0.28
CA SER A 251 14.56 32.98 -0.42
C SER A 251 14.70 31.45 -0.41
N SER A 252 15.79 30.96 -1.01
CA SER A 252 16.08 29.54 -1.05
C SER A 252 16.21 28.93 0.35
N ASP A 253 16.68 29.69 1.35
CA ASP A 253 16.85 29.17 2.71
C ASP A 253 15.51 28.82 3.37
N ILE A 254 14.47 29.63 3.18
CA ILE A 254 13.13 29.39 3.75
C ILE A 254 12.49 28.12 3.16
N LEU A 255 12.75 27.84 1.88
CA LEU A 255 12.17 26.71 1.15
C LEU A 255 13.06 25.45 1.17
N GLN A 256 14.15 25.45 1.95
CA GLN A 256 15.10 24.33 1.99
C GLN A 256 14.42 23.02 2.38
N ASP A 257 13.58 23.04 3.40
CA ASP A 257 12.89 21.84 3.89
C ASP A 257 11.91 21.27 2.85
N HIS A 258 11.13 22.13 2.18
CA HIS A 258 10.21 21.69 1.12
C HIS A 258 10.96 21.09 -0.07
N ARG A 259 12.09 21.70 -0.48
CA ARG A 259 12.94 21.16 -1.54
C ARG A 259 13.50 19.79 -1.15
N GLN A 260 14.03 19.65 0.06
CA GLN A 260 14.60 18.39 0.52
C GLN A 260 13.55 17.28 0.56
N ARG A 261 12.34 17.59 1.06
CA ARG A 261 11.20 16.66 1.06
C ARG A 261 10.80 16.26 -0.36
N LEU A 262 10.70 17.22 -1.28
CA LEU A 262 10.39 16.89 -2.67
C LEU A 262 11.47 16.00 -3.31
N ILE A 263 12.75 16.25 -3.05
CA ILE A 263 13.85 15.44 -3.60
C ILE A 263 13.75 13.99 -3.13
N ASP A 264 13.54 13.76 -1.83
CA ASP A 264 13.31 12.42 -1.27
C ASP A 264 12.08 11.74 -1.91
N GLN A 265 10.95 12.46 -1.92
CA GLN A 265 9.70 11.94 -2.49
C GLN A 265 9.82 11.67 -3.99
N PHE A 266 10.56 12.49 -4.74
CA PHE A 266 10.82 12.29 -6.16
C PHE A 266 11.58 10.98 -6.42
N GLN A 267 12.65 10.72 -5.65
CA GLN A 267 13.41 9.47 -5.78
C GLN A 267 12.53 8.25 -5.48
N ARG A 268 11.75 8.31 -4.40
CA ARG A 268 10.81 7.24 -4.01
C ARG A 268 9.70 7.05 -5.05
N LEU A 269 9.17 8.14 -5.61
CA LEU A 269 8.14 8.11 -6.65
C LEU A 269 8.69 7.53 -7.97
N LYS A 270 9.92 7.87 -8.36
CA LYS A 270 10.62 7.30 -9.52
C LYS A 270 10.78 5.79 -9.37
N CYS A 271 11.25 5.33 -8.20
CA CYS A 271 11.32 3.90 -7.87
C CYS A 271 9.95 3.22 -7.91
N PHE A 272 8.92 3.86 -7.33
CA PHE A 272 7.54 3.35 -7.37
C PHE A 272 7.04 3.15 -8.81
N TYR A 273 7.15 4.16 -9.68
CA TYR A 273 6.68 4.04 -11.06
C TYR A 273 7.49 3.01 -11.86
N ALA A 274 8.81 2.97 -11.66
CA ALA A 274 9.66 1.95 -12.29
C ALA A 274 9.24 0.53 -11.86
N GLN A 275 9.11 0.28 -10.56
CA GLN A 275 8.64 -1.01 -10.02
C GLN A 275 7.23 -1.36 -10.51
N SER A 276 6.33 -0.39 -10.62
CA SER A 276 4.98 -0.64 -11.14
C SER A 276 5.00 -0.99 -12.62
N SER A 277 5.87 -0.34 -13.41
CA SER A 277 5.97 -0.57 -14.86
C SER A 277 6.46 -1.95 -15.26
N THR A 278 7.21 -2.63 -14.38
CA THR A 278 7.69 -4.00 -14.62
C THR A 278 6.62 -5.06 -14.36
N LEU A 279 5.56 -4.73 -13.62
CA LEU A 279 4.50 -5.67 -13.27
C LEU A 279 3.47 -5.80 -14.38
N GLN A 280 3.31 -7.03 -14.89
CA GLN A 280 2.38 -7.35 -15.99
C GLN A 280 0.93 -6.95 -15.67
N TYR A 281 0.53 -7.02 -14.39
CA TYR A 281 -0.81 -6.64 -13.93
C TYR A 281 -1.24 -5.25 -14.40
N PHE A 282 -0.34 -4.25 -14.39
CA PHE A 282 -0.70 -2.87 -14.73
C PHE A 282 -0.71 -2.55 -16.22
N ARG A 283 -0.05 -3.37 -17.06
CA ARG A 283 0.21 -3.09 -18.48
C ARG A 283 -1.04 -2.66 -19.26
N ASN A 284 -2.17 -3.30 -18.99
CA ASN A 284 -3.44 -3.03 -19.66
C ASN A 284 -4.43 -2.22 -18.81
N LEU A 285 -4.12 -1.95 -17.54
CA LEU A 285 -5.03 -1.24 -16.62
C LEU A 285 -4.74 0.25 -16.57
N ILE A 286 -3.46 0.64 -16.59
CA ILE A 286 -3.04 2.04 -16.45
C ILE A 286 -1.73 2.31 -17.20
N LYS A 287 -1.69 3.42 -17.94
CA LYS A 287 -0.47 4.01 -18.45
C LYS A 287 0.22 4.75 -17.32
N ILE A 288 1.34 4.19 -16.86
CA ILE A 288 2.15 4.72 -15.78
C ILE A 288 2.97 5.92 -16.31
N PRO A 289 2.98 7.08 -15.63
CA PRO A 289 3.78 8.22 -16.05
C PRO A 289 5.28 7.93 -15.99
N ILE A 290 6.04 8.51 -16.92
CA ILE A 290 7.50 8.52 -16.88
C ILE A 290 7.93 9.84 -16.25
N LEU A 291 8.73 9.77 -15.19
CA LEU A 291 9.31 10.94 -14.55
C LEU A 291 10.64 11.31 -15.22
N PRO A 292 11.05 12.60 -15.17
CA PRO A 292 12.34 13.04 -15.69
C PRO A 292 13.51 12.36 -14.96
N GLU A 293 14.71 12.45 -15.53
CA GLU A 293 15.89 11.84 -14.92
C GLU A 293 16.25 12.50 -13.58
N ASN A 294 16.26 13.83 -13.57
CA ASN A 294 16.62 14.65 -12.42
C ASN A 294 15.38 15.38 -11.87
N PRO A 295 15.34 15.66 -10.55
CA PRO A 295 14.30 16.52 -9.98
C PRO A 295 14.40 17.94 -10.56
N PRO A 296 13.30 18.72 -10.59
CA PRO A 296 13.32 20.09 -11.09
C PRO A 296 14.29 20.98 -10.31
N ASN A 297 15.06 21.82 -11.01
CA ASN A 297 15.91 22.82 -10.38
C ASN A 297 15.16 24.14 -10.21
N PHE A 298 14.68 24.41 -8.99
CA PHE A 298 13.90 25.61 -8.69
C PHE A 298 14.66 26.94 -8.79
N ASN A 299 16.00 26.90 -8.92
CA ASN A 299 16.80 28.10 -9.14
C ASN A 299 16.85 28.51 -10.63
N LEU A 300 16.48 27.60 -11.54
CA LEU A 300 16.48 27.84 -12.98
C LEU A 300 15.05 28.05 -13.45
N LYS A 301 14.69 29.29 -13.81
CA LYS A 301 13.36 29.60 -14.37
C LYS A 301 13.05 28.82 -15.66
N GLU A 302 14.09 28.42 -16.39
CA GLU A 302 14.01 27.61 -17.60
C GLU A 302 13.43 26.20 -17.33
N ASP A 303 13.63 25.65 -16.14
CA ASP A 303 13.08 24.33 -15.77
C ASP A 303 11.56 24.37 -15.62
N LEU A 304 10.97 25.50 -15.22
CA LEU A 304 9.51 25.67 -15.21
C LEU A 304 8.95 25.72 -16.64
N THR A 305 9.65 26.37 -17.57
CA THR A 305 9.21 26.46 -18.97
C THR A 305 9.31 25.13 -19.71
N ASN A 306 10.29 24.29 -19.33
CA ASN A 306 10.49 22.95 -19.90
C ASN A 306 9.72 21.85 -19.14
N TYR A 307 9.04 22.19 -18.04
CA TYR A 307 8.35 21.20 -17.21
C TYR A 307 7.15 20.59 -17.93
N GLN A 308 7.13 19.26 -18.02
CA GLN A 308 6.02 18.50 -18.58
C GLN A 308 5.23 17.81 -17.45
N THR A 309 3.92 18.05 -17.40
CA THR A 309 3.02 17.40 -16.43
C THR A 309 3.00 15.88 -16.67
N PRO A 310 3.35 15.05 -15.67
CA PRO A 310 3.21 13.61 -15.79
C PRO A 310 1.73 13.21 -15.75
N VAL A 311 1.23 12.58 -16.82
CA VAL A 311 -0.18 12.17 -16.94
C VAL A 311 -0.33 10.66 -16.76
N ALA A 312 -1.11 10.25 -15.77
CA ALA A 312 -1.53 8.86 -15.58
C ALA A 312 -2.89 8.62 -16.25
N ILE A 313 -2.99 7.65 -17.17
CA ILE A 313 -4.22 7.37 -17.93
C ILE A 313 -4.68 5.94 -17.64
N VAL A 314 -5.90 5.76 -17.13
CA VAL A 314 -6.50 4.43 -16.92
C VAL A 314 -7.16 3.96 -18.21
N ASN A 315 -6.91 2.71 -18.60
CA ASN A 315 -7.49 2.12 -19.81
C ASN A 315 -8.84 1.47 -19.45
N THR A 316 -9.94 2.09 -19.85
CA THR A 316 -11.29 1.58 -19.52
C THR A 316 -11.66 0.32 -20.30
N SER A 317 -11.06 0.10 -21.48
CA SER A 317 -11.41 -0.98 -22.43
C SER A 317 -10.93 -2.39 -22.06
N ALA A 318 -9.94 -2.53 -21.17
CA ALA A 318 -9.43 -3.85 -20.76
C ALA A 318 -10.40 -4.59 -19.81
N SER A 319 -11.37 -3.88 -19.24
CA SER A 319 -12.32 -4.41 -18.26
C SER A 319 -13.47 -5.20 -18.90
N ASP A 320 -13.81 -4.87 -20.15
CA ASP A 320 -15.06 -5.32 -20.80
C ASP A 320 -14.86 -6.57 -21.67
N SER A 321 -13.67 -6.77 -22.25
CA SER A 321 -13.41 -7.85 -23.22
C SER A 321 -13.32 -9.25 -22.61
N SER A 322 -13.02 -9.38 -21.31
CA SER A 322 -13.03 -10.68 -20.62
C SER A 322 -14.42 -11.09 -20.09
N GLN A 323 -15.44 -10.22 -20.17
CA GLN A 323 -16.74 -10.44 -19.51
C GLN A 323 -17.83 -10.99 -20.43
N MET A 324 -17.73 -10.82 -21.76
CA MET A 324 -18.80 -11.28 -22.68
C MET A 324 -18.83 -12.81 -22.92
N MET A 325 -17.79 -13.55 -22.54
CA MET A 325 -17.69 -14.99 -22.80
C MET A 325 -18.54 -15.85 -21.82
N GLU A 326 -18.94 -15.30 -20.67
CA GLU A 326 -19.55 -16.09 -19.57
C GLU A 326 -21.09 -16.08 -19.60
N ASP A 327 -21.74 -15.19 -20.37
CA ASP A 327 -23.19 -14.99 -20.39
C ASP A 327 -23.95 -15.72 -21.55
N LEU A 328 -23.27 -16.54 -22.35
CA LEU A 328 -23.82 -17.11 -23.61
C LEU A 328 -24.24 -18.59 -23.56
N LEU A 329 -24.37 -19.19 -22.37
CA LEU A 329 -24.76 -20.60 -22.22
C LEU A 329 -26.05 -20.76 -21.40
N ILE A 330 -27.22 -20.57 -22.03
CA ILE A 330 -28.53 -21.05 -21.53
C ILE A 330 -29.38 -21.65 -22.67
N ASP A 331 -29.87 -22.85 -22.37
CA ASP A 331 -30.74 -23.84 -23.02
C ASP A 331 -31.89 -23.35 -23.95
N ILE A 332 -32.10 -24.04 -25.07
CA ILE A 332 -33.30 -23.93 -25.94
C ILE A 332 -34.07 -25.25 -25.90
N SER A 333 -35.30 -25.20 -25.39
CA SER A 333 -36.27 -26.31 -25.43
C SER A 333 -37.11 -26.22 -26.71
N ASP A 334 -37.35 -27.37 -27.33
CA ASP A 334 -38.01 -27.57 -28.62
C ASP A 334 -39.48 -27.98 -28.43
N ASP A 335 -40.42 -27.35 -29.14
CA ASP A 335 -41.82 -27.79 -29.17
C ASP A 335 -42.52 -27.28 -30.45
N THR A 336 -42.82 -28.16 -31.41
CA THR A 336 -43.87 -27.90 -32.41
C THR A 336 -44.58 -29.18 -32.86
N LYS A 337 -45.91 -29.16 -32.71
CA LYS A 337 -46.89 -30.08 -33.33
C LYS A 337 -47.61 -29.35 -34.48
N SER A 338 -47.92 -30.03 -35.59
CA SER A 338 -49.20 -29.95 -36.33
C SER A 338 -49.20 -30.92 -37.53
N THR A 339 -50.13 -31.89 -37.64
CA THR A 339 -51.45 -31.89 -38.38
C THR A 339 -51.33 -31.52 -39.87
N GLN A 340 -51.98 -32.13 -40.89
CA GLN A 340 -53.23 -32.92 -41.00
C GLN A 340 -53.41 -33.46 -42.45
N ARG A 341 -54.03 -34.66 -42.59
CA ARG A 341 -54.99 -35.24 -43.59
C ARG A 341 -55.15 -34.65 -45.01
N VAL A 342 -55.39 -35.55 -46.02
CA VAL A 342 -56.59 -35.61 -46.93
C VAL A 342 -56.78 -37.05 -47.47
N ALA A 343 -58.03 -37.45 -47.73
CA ALA A 343 -58.53 -38.77 -48.14
C ALA A 343 -58.96 -38.81 -49.65
N PRO A 344 -59.79 -39.76 -50.17
CA PRO A 344 -59.43 -40.64 -51.30
C PRO A 344 -60.32 -40.46 -52.57
N SER A 345 -59.96 -41.11 -53.70
CA SER A 345 -60.86 -41.88 -54.60
C SER A 345 -60.25 -42.21 -55.97
N ASP A 346 -60.26 -43.50 -56.28
CA ASP A 346 -60.61 -44.22 -57.51
C ASP A 346 -60.02 -43.88 -58.91
N ASN A 347 -59.29 -44.89 -59.39
CA ASN A 347 -59.46 -45.66 -60.64
C ASN A 347 -58.49 -45.44 -61.82
N LEU A 348 -57.93 -46.59 -62.22
CA LEU A 348 -57.57 -47.02 -63.58
C LEU A 348 -56.19 -46.65 -64.15
N LEU A 349 -55.08 -46.91 -63.45
CA LEU A 349 -53.73 -47.10 -64.06
C LEU A 349 -52.83 -47.99 -63.16
N GLU A 350 -53.24 -49.23 -62.90
CA GLU A 350 -52.61 -50.07 -61.88
C GLU A 350 -51.36 -50.86 -62.33
N ASP A 351 -50.96 -50.83 -63.61
CA ASP A 351 -49.89 -51.73 -64.10
C ASP A 351 -48.54 -51.03 -64.37
N GLU A 352 -48.54 -49.74 -64.77
CA GLU A 352 -47.30 -48.98 -65.05
C GLU A 352 -46.73 -48.27 -63.81
N THR A 353 -47.56 -48.02 -62.80
CA THR A 353 -47.15 -47.37 -61.54
C THR A 353 -46.51 -48.34 -60.56
N LEU A 354 -46.87 -49.63 -60.58
CA LEU A 354 -46.27 -50.67 -59.75
C LEU A 354 -44.81 -50.93 -60.14
N PHE A 355 -44.48 -50.94 -61.43
CA PHE A 355 -43.11 -51.15 -61.90
C PHE A 355 -42.18 -49.99 -61.50
N ASN A 356 -42.62 -48.75 -61.72
CA ASN A 356 -41.87 -47.56 -61.30
C ASN A 356 -41.73 -47.48 -59.76
N ARG A 357 -42.78 -47.84 -59.01
CA ARG A 357 -42.74 -47.85 -57.55
C ARG A 357 -41.88 -48.99 -57.00
N SER A 358 -41.83 -50.14 -57.67
CA SER A 358 -40.88 -51.22 -57.33
C SER A 358 -39.43 -50.82 -57.60
N GLN A 359 -39.16 -50.07 -58.67
CA GLN A 359 -37.84 -49.53 -58.94
C GLN A 359 -37.42 -48.48 -57.89
N ASP A 360 -38.31 -47.54 -57.55
CA ASP A 360 -38.07 -46.52 -56.53
C ASP A 360 -37.88 -47.13 -55.12
N ILE A 361 -38.66 -48.17 -54.78
CA ILE A 361 -38.49 -48.91 -53.53
C ILE A 361 -37.13 -49.61 -53.50
N SER A 362 -36.71 -50.22 -54.61
CA SER A 362 -35.39 -50.87 -54.69
C SER A 362 -34.23 -49.87 -54.55
N ASP A 363 -34.35 -48.68 -55.17
CA ASP A 363 -33.35 -47.60 -55.05
C ASP A 363 -33.32 -47.01 -53.63
N LEU A 364 -34.47 -46.90 -52.97
CA LEU A 364 -34.59 -46.48 -51.57
C LEU A 364 -33.98 -47.52 -50.63
N GLU A 365 -34.24 -48.81 -50.84
CA GLU A 365 -33.64 -49.90 -50.07
C GLU A 365 -32.12 -49.90 -50.20
N GLN A 366 -31.59 -49.67 -51.41
CA GLN A 366 -30.15 -49.56 -51.64
C GLN A 366 -29.53 -48.36 -50.91
N LYS A 367 -30.21 -47.20 -50.91
CA LYS A 367 -29.75 -46.01 -50.16
C LYS A 367 -29.80 -46.24 -48.64
N VAL A 368 -30.85 -46.88 -48.13
CA VAL A 368 -30.95 -47.22 -46.70
C VAL A 368 -29.79 -48.15 -46.30
N LEU A 369 -29.48 -49.15 -47.12
CA LEU A 369 -28.35 -50.05 -46.87
C LEU A 369 -27.00 -49.29 -46.87
N GLN A 370 -26.84 -48.32 -47.78
CA GLN A 370 -25.66 -47.47 -47.83
C GLN A 370 -25.52 -46.56 -46.60
N TYR A 371 -26.62 -45.95 -46.15
CA TYR A 371 -26.63 -45.12 -44.94
C TYR A 371 -26.38 -45.96 -43.68
N ASP A 372 -26.91 -47.18 -43.59
CA ASP A 372 -26.64 -48.10 -42.48
C ASP A 372 -25.17 -48.52 -42.44
N ALA A 373 -24.55 -48.75 -43.59
CA ALA A 373 -23.11 -49.02 -43.68
C ALA A 373 -22.29 -47.82 -43.19
N MET A 374 -22.67 -46.61 -43.59
CA MET A 374 -21.99 -45.37 -43.19
C MET A 374 -22.17 -45.07 -41.69
N LEU A 375 -23.35 -45.33 -41.13
CA LEU A 375 -23.60 -45.19 -39.69
C LEU A 375 -22.80 -46.19 -38.86
N LYS A 376 -22.65 -47.43 -39.33
CA LYS A 376 -21.79 -48.43 -38.69
C LYS A 376 -20.32 -48.01 -38.72
N GLN A 377 -19.85 -47.45 -39.84
CA GLN A 377 -18.50 -46.92 -39.95
C GLN A 377 -18.26 -45.76 -38.98
N ASN A 378 -19.14 -44.75 -38.97
CA ASN A 378 -19.02 -43.60 -38.08
C ASN A 378 -19.05 -43.99 -36.60
N ARG A 379 -19.86 -45.00 -36.23
CA ARG A 379 -19.86 -45.54 -34.86
C ARG A 379 -18.52 -46.18 -34.50
N SER A 380 -17.94 -46.97 -35.41
CA SER A 380 -16.61 -47.57 -35.20
C SER A 380 -15.53 -46.50 -35.02
N GLU A 381 -15.53 -45.46 -35.87
CA GLU A 381 -14.58 -44.35 -35.76
C GLU A 381 -14.75 -43.56 -34.45
N THR A 382 -16.00 -43.37 -34.02
CA THR A 382 -16.33 -42.74 -32.74
C THR A 382 -15.80 -43.57 -31.56
N ASP A 383 -15.97 -44.88 -31.59
CA ASP A 383 -15.47 -45.77 -30.53
C ASP A 383 -13.94 -45.78 -30.45
N ASP A 384 -13.25 -45.75 -31.60
CA ASP A 384 -11.79 -45.69 -31.66
C ASP A 384 -11.23 -44.35 -31.15
N LEU A 385 -11.92 -43.24 -31.45
CA LEU A 385 -11.60 -41.92 -30.89
C LEU A 385 -11.78 -41.90 -29.37
N HIS A 386 -12.87 -42.46 -28.84
CA HIS A 386 -13.09 -42.55 -27.39
C HIS A 386 -11.99 -43.37 -26.69
N ARG A 387 -11.56 -44.50 -27.29
CA ARG A 387 -10.42 -45.26 -26.75
C ARG A 387 -9.14 -44.44 -26.74
N THR A 388 -8.87 -43.70 -27.81
CA THR A 388 -7.68 -42.85 -27.92
C THR A 388 -7.67 -41.75 -26.86
N ILE A 389 -8.82 -41.10 -26.62
CA ILE A 389 -8.99 -40.10 -25.56
C ILE A 389 -8.72 -40.73 -24.18
N ALA A 390 -9.31 -41.90 -23.90
CA ALA A 390 -9.11 -42.57 -22.62
C ALA A 390 -7.63 -42.93 -22.37
N ILE A 391 -6.88 -43.35 -23.40
CA ILE A 391 -5.44 -43.60 -23.30
C ILE A 391 -4.69 -42.30 -23.03
N LYS A 392 -5.00 -41.21 -23.75
CA LYS A 392 -4.34 -39.91 -23.54
C LYS A 392 -4.62 -39.30 -22.18
N ASP A 393 -5.82 -39.48 -21.63
CA ASP A 393 -6.17 -39.07 -20.27
C ASP A 393 -5.39 -39.87 -19.22
N ALA A 394 -5.21 -41.17 -19.44
CA ALA A 394 -4.37 -42.02 -18.58
C ALA A 394 -2.89 -41.60 -18.62
N GLU A 395 -2.35 -41.26 -19.80
CA GLU A 395 -0.98 -40.73 -19.94
C GLU A 395 -0.82 -39.38 -19.24
N LEU A 396 -1.76 -38.45 -19.42
CA LEU A 396 -1.73 -37.12 -18.78
C LEU A 396 -1.81 -37.20 -17.25
N THR A 397 -2.62 -38.12 -16.72
CA THR A 397 -2.72 -38.34 -15.27
C THR A 397 -1.45 -38.97 -14.70
N ALA A 398 -0.84 -39.92 -15.41
CA ALA A 398 0.46 -40.48 -15.02
C ALA A 398 1.56 -39.41 -14.99
N GLU A 399 1.61 -38.52 -15.98
CA GLU A 399 2.61 -37.45 -16.03
C GLU A 399 2.39 -36.37 -14.96
N ARG A 400 1.13 -36.05 -14.62
CA ARG A 400 0.81 -35.18 -13.47
C ARG A 400 1.30 -35.79 -12.16
N ASN A 401 1.07 -37.08 -11.94
CA ASN A 401 1.51 -37.77 -10.74
C ASN A 401 3.04 -37.82 -10.64
N HIS A 402 3.73 -38.07 -11.75
CA HIS A 402 5.19 -38.04 -11.79
C HIS A 402 5.74 -36.65 -11.45
N ARG A 403 5.13 -35.59 -11.96
CA ARG A 403 5.51 -34.20 -11.65
C ARG A 403 5.33 -33.86 -10.17
N LEU A 404 4.21 -34.28 -9.56
CA LEU A 404 3.97 -34.09 -8.13
C LEU A 404 5.03 -34.79 -7.28
N GLN A 405 5.43 -36.01 -7.66
CA GLN A 405 6.47 -36.76 -6.97
C GLN A 405 7.84 -36.05 -7.05
N ILE A 406 8.20 -35.50 -8.22
CA ILE A 406 9.42 -34.69 -8.37
C ILE A 406 9.35 -33.42 -7.51
N GLU A 407 8.19 -32.75 -7.48
CA GLU A 407 8.01 -31.55 -6.66
C GLU A 407 8.16 -31.84 -5.17
N GLU A 408 7.60 -32.96 -4.69
CA GLU A 408 7.79 -33.41 -3.30
C GLU A 408 9.26 -33.72 -2.97
N GLN A 409 9.98 -34.39 -3.88
CA GLN A 409 11.41 -34.65 -3.71
C GLN A 409 12.22 -33.35 -3.63
N LEU A 410 11.93 -32.38 -4.51
CA LEU A 410 12.59 -31.06 -4.48
C LEU A 410 12.25 -30.28 -3.21
N ARG A 411 11.00 -30.35 -2.72
CA ARG A 411 10.60 -29.75 -1.44
C ARG A 411 11.36 -30.36 -0.27
N HIS A 412 11.53 -31.68 -0.23
CA HIS A 412 12.33 -32.36 0.79
C HIS A 412 13.81 -31.97 0.74
N GLN A 413 14.40 -31.88 -0.46
CA GLN A 413 15.78 -31.42 -0.62
C GLN A 413 15.98 -29.97 -0.17
N LEU A 414 15.04 -29.07 -0.52
CA LEU A 414 15.09 -27.66 -0.12
C LEU A 414 14.95 -27.50 1.41
N ASN A 415 14.05 -28.27 2.03
CA ASN A 415 13.84 -28.22 3.48
C ASN A 415 15.06 -28.73 4.26
N ASN A 416 15.75 -29.76 3.74
CA ASN A 416 17.01 -30.23 4.30
C ASN A 416 18.14 -29.20 4.14
N GLN A 417 18.23 -28.52 3.00
CA GLN A 417 19.22 -27.43 2.81
C GLN A 417 18.96 -26.24 3.74
N GLN A 418 17.70 -25.83 3.89
CA GLN A 418 17.32 -24.76 4.82
C GLN A 418 17.62 -25.11 6.27
N SER A 419 17.42 -26.38 6.67
CA SER A 419 17.76 -26.84 8.03
C SER A 419 19.28 -26.78 8.29
N ILE A 420 20.11 -27.07 7.28
CA ILE A 420 21.58 -26.98 7.40
C ILE A 420 22.03 -25.51 7.44
N GLU A 421 21.43 -24.63 6.64
CA GLU A 421 21.70 -23.19 6.66
C GLU A 421 21.25 -22.53 7.98
N GLU A 422 20.14 -22.96 8.57
CA GLU A 422 19.68 -22.47 9.88
C GLU A 422 20.62 -22.89 11.02
N ILE A 423 21.17 -24.10 10.99
CA ILE A 423 22.18 -24.56 11.96
C ILE A 423 23.47 -23.73 11.84
N HIS A 424 23.97 -23.52 10.60
CA HIS A 424 25.14 -22.67 10.36
C HIS A 424 24.90 -21.20 10.73
N ALA A 425 23.68 -20.68 10.56
CA ALA A 425 23.32 -19.34 10.96
C ALA A 425 23.22 -19.20 12.48
N LEU A 426 22.73 -20.22 13.20
CA LEU A 426 22.74 -20.26 14.65
C LEU A 426 24.18 -20.27 15.20
N ASP A 427 25.06 -21.11 14.66
CA ASP A 427 26.47 -21.20 15.09
C ASP A 427 27.26 -19.92 14.84
N ASN A 428 27.01 -19.23 13.71
CA ASN A 428 27.64 -17.93 13.45
C ASN A 428 27.10 -16.82 14.37
N LYS A 429 25.84 -16.90 14.78
CA LYS A 429 25.19 -15.93 15.66
C LYS A 429 25.58 -16.12 17.13
N THR A 430 25.73 -17.36 17.60
CA THR A 430 26.29 -17.67 18.92
C THR A 430 27.74 -17.22 19.02
N ASN A 431 28.57 -17.51 18.02
CA ASN A 431 29.98 -17.10 17.98
C ASN A 431 30.16 -15.57 17.91
N SER A 432 29.25 -14.87 17.22
CA SER A 432 29.24 -13.39 17.20
C SER A 432 28.78 -12.78 18.54
N ASN A 433 27.80 -13.39 19.20
CA ASN A 433 27.34 -12.97 20.53
C ASN A 433 28.41 -13.20 21.61
N GLU A 434 29.15 -14.31 21.55
CA GLU A 434 30.27 -14.56 22.46
C GLU A 434 31.39 -13.52 22.31
N LYS A 435 31.71 -13.13 21.06
CA LYS A 435 32.69 -12.07 20.78
C LYS A 435 32.21 -10.71 21.30
N PHE A 436 30.93 -10.39 21.12
CA PHE A 436 30.34 -9.14 21.63
C PHE A 436 30.35 -9.09 23.16
N ASN A 437 29.97 -10.18 23.83
CA ASN A 437 29.98 -10.25 25.30
C ASN A 437 31.40 -10.11 25.87
N LYS A 438 32.39 -10.77 25.26
CA LYS A 438 33.81 -10.58 25.65
C LYS A 438 34.26 -9.13 25.47
N LEU A 439 33.84 -8.46 24.40
CA LEU A 439 34.14 -7.05 24.17
C LEU A 439 33.50 -6.16 25.25
N LEU A 440 32.24 -6.45 25.59
CA LEU A 440 31.51 -5.73 26.64
C LEU A 440 32.17 -5.91 28.02
N ASP A 441 32.62 -7.12 28.34
CA ASP A 441 33.33 -7.41 29.58
C ASP A 441 34.67 -6.65 29.64
N THR A 442 35.45 -6.65 28.54
CA THR A 442 36.70 -5.87 28.49
C THR A 442 36.46 -4.37 28.61
N TYR A 443 35.39 -3.85 27.99
CA TYR A 443 35.00 -2.44 28.11
C TYR A 443 34.63 -2.08 29.55
N ASN A 444 33.85 -2.94 30.22
CA ASN A 444 33.47 -2.73 31.61
C ASN A 444 34.69 -2.77 32.55
N GLN A 445 35.61 -3.70 32.31
CA GLN A 445 36.87 -3.79 33.06
C GLN A 445 37.74 -2.54 32.88
N LEU A 446 37.93 -2.08 31.64
CA LEU A 446 38.66 -0.84 31.33
C LEU A 446 38.00 0.39 31.98
N ARG A 447 36.67 0.44 32.00
CA ARG A 447 35.92 1.51 32.64
C ARG A 447 36.12 1.50 34.16
N GLU A 448 36.13 0.33 34.80
CA GLU A 448 36.41 0.22 36.24
C GLU A 448 37.85 0.61 36.57
N GLU A 449 38.83 0.17 35.78
CA GLU A 449 40.23 0.57 35.93
C GLU A 449 40.39 2.10 35.81
N HIS A 450 39.71 2.71 34.84
CA HIS A 450 39.73 4.16 34.66
C HIS A 450 39.14 4.91 35.88
N ILE A 451 38.05 4.40 36.47
CA ILE A 451 37.47 4.96 37.70
C ILE A 451 38.46 4.86 38.87
N VAL A 452 39.20 3.74 38.99
CA VAL A 452 40.22 3.58 40.02
C VAL A 452 41.38 4.55 39.82
N VAL A 453 41.83 4.75 38.58
CA VAL A 453 42.90 5.71 38.24
C VAL A 453 42.47 7.14 38.60
N LEU A 454 41.26 7.56 38.23
CA LEU A 454 40.74 8.89 38.57
C LEU A 454 40.69 9.12 40.09
N ARG A 455 40.33 8.08 40.86
CA ARG A 455 40.33 8.16 42.33
C ARG A 455 41.75 8.34 42.89
N ARG A 456 42.72 7.56 42.38
CA ARG A 456 44.14 7.70 42.76
C ARG A 456 44.70 9.06 42.38
N GLU A 457 44.34 9.60 41.20
CA GLU A 457 44.76 10.93 40.77
C GLU A 457 44.25 12.01 41.74
N GLY A 458 42.98 11.92 42.16
CA GLY A 458 42.41 12.81 43.18
C GLY A 458 43.12 12.72 44.54
N GLU A 459 43.44 11.51 45.00
CA GLU A 459 44.21 11.29 46.23
C GLU A 459 45.63 11.87 46.14
N THR A 460 46.32 11.65 45.01
CA THR A 460 47.66 12.17 44.75
C THR A 460 47.67 13.70 44.72
N LYS A 461 46.68 14.32 44.09
CA LYS A 461 46.54 15.78 44.04
C LYS A 461 46.35 16.37 45.45
N LYS A 462 45.52 15.72 46.28
CA LYS A 462 45.32 16.13 47.68
C LYS A 462 46.59 16.01 48.52
N GLN A 463 47.38 14.95 48.31
CA GLN A 463 48.69 14.80 48.95
C GLN A 463 49.66 15.91 48.53
N LEU A 464 49.68 16.24 47.23
CA LEU A 464 50.53 17.29 46.67
C LEU A 464 50.16 18.67 47.21
N GLU A 465 48.86 18.98 47.36
CA GLU A 465 48.39 20.21 47.99
C GLU A 465 48.85 20.30 49.46
N ASN A 466 48.76 19.21 50.22
CA ASN A 466 49.23 19.19 51.62
C ASN A 466 50.75 19.38 51.72
N LEU A 467 51.52 18.70 50.87
CA LEU A 467 52.98 18.86 50.85
C LEU A 467 53.39 20.30 50.49
N ASN A 468 52.66 20.94 49.57
CA ASN A 468 52.91 22.32 49.17
C ASN A 468 52.59 23.32 50.30
N GLN A 469 51.54 23.06 51.09
CA GLN A 469 51.24 23.84 52.31
C GLN A 469 52.36 23.71 53.35
N GLN A 470 52.86 22.49 53.60
CA GLN A 470 53.98 22.27 54.50
C GLN A 470 55.26 22.97 54.02
N TYR A 471 55.54 22.89 52.71
CA TYR A 471 56.68 23.58 52.11
C TYR A 471 56.60 25.10 52.31
N THR A 472 55.40 25.68 52.09
CA THR A 472 55.17 27.12 52.28
C THR A 472 55.41 27.53 53.73
N GLN A 473 54.92 26.77 54.70
CA GLN A 473 55.14 27.02 56.13
C GLN A 473 56.64 26.95 56.50
N LEU A 474 57.35 25.93 56.02
CA LEU A 474 58.79 25.80 56.23
C LEU A 474 59.57 26.99 55.65
N GLN A 475 59.14 27.49 54.49
CA GLN A 475 59.77 28.64 53.84
C GLN A 475 59.50 29.95 54.61
N GLU A 476 58.30 30.12 55.16
CA GLU A 476 57.99 31.24 56.05
C GLU A 476 58.83 31.20 57.35
N ASP A 477 58.94 30.03 57.96
CA ASP A 477 59.77 29.82 59.16
C ASP A 477 61.27 30.08 58.88
N TYR A 478 61.77 29.61 57.73
CA TYR A 478 63.13 29.89 57.27
C TYR A 478 63.37 31.40 57.13
N ASN A 479 62.51 32.10 56.40
CA ASN A 479 62.62 33.55 56.20
C ASN A 479 62.57 34.32 57.53
N LYS A 480 61.73 33.86 58.47
CA LYS A 480 61.67 34.45 59.81
C LYS A 480 62.99 34.26 60.57
N LYS A 481 63.56 33.06 60.54
CA LYS A 481 64.86 32.76 61.17
C LYS A 481 66.01 33.53 60.53
N GLU A 482 66.00 33.68 59.21
CA GLU A 482 66.97 34.48 58.47
C GLU A 482 66.88 35.97 58.87
N ASN A 483 65.66 36.52 58.98
CA ASN A 483 65.44 37.88 59.45
C ASN A 483 65.89 38.08 60.91
N GLU A 484 65.57 37.14 61.81
CA GLU A 484 66.05 37.15 63.21
C GLU A 484 67.59 37.14 63.27
N PHE A 485 68.22 36.30 62.46
CA PHE A 485 69.69 36.24 62.36
C PHE A 485 70.27 37.56 61.87
N ASN A 486 69.74 38.13 60.79
CA ASN A 486 70.21 39.40 60.24
C ASN A 486 70.05 40.56 61.23
N GLN A 487 68.94 40.62 61.96
CA GLN A 487 68.73 41.62 63.02
C GLN A 487 69.73 41.46 64.16
N ASN A 488 69.98 40.23 64.62
CA ASN A 488 70.96 39.98 65.67
C ASN A 488 72.39 40.31 65.21
N TYR A 489 72.73 39.99 63.96
CA TYR A 489 74.01 40.34 63.36
C TYR A 489 74.21 41.87 63.28
N GLN A 490 73.19 42.62 62.89
CA GLN A 490 73.22 44.09 62.91
C GLN A 490 73.39 44.65 64.32
N LYS A 491 72.66 44.12 65.32
CA LYS A 491 72.83 44.53 66.72
C LYS A 491 74.25 44.30 67.22
N PHE A 492 74.81 43.12 66.95
CA PHE A 492 76.20 42.80 67.31
C PHE A 492 77.21 43.73 66.65
N ASN A 493 77.05 44.04 65.36
CA ASN A 493 77.91 45.00 64.66
C ASN A 493 77.80 46.42 65.24
N ASN A 494 76.59 46.86 65.62
CA ASN A 494 76.38 48.15 66.27
C ASN A 494 77.02 48.20 67.66
N GLU A 495 76.93 47.13 68.46
CA GLU A 495 77.63 47.02 69.75
C GLU A 495 79.15 47.08 69.60
N ILE A 496 79.71 46.38 68.61
CA ILE A 496 81.14 46.48 68.28
C ILE A 496 81.53 47.91 67.89
N MET A 497 80.69 48.60 67.12
CA MET A 497 80.95 49.98 66.71
C MET A 497 80.91 50.95 67.90
N GLN A 498 79.97 50.77 68.83
CA GLN A 498 79.89 51.56 70.06
C GLN A 498 81.10 51.33 70.98
N LEU A 499 81.54 50.07 71.15
CA LEU A 499 82.74 49.73 71.93
C LEU A 499 84.02 50.35 71.35
N ARG A 500 84.10 50.53 70.02
CA ARG A 500 85.22 51.23 69.37
C ARG A 500 85.20 52.74 69.60
N GLN A 501 84.02 53.35 69.75
CA GLN A 501 83.88 54.80 70.01
C GLN A 501 84.11 55.18 71.48
N THR A 502 84.02 54.25 72.43
CA THR A 502 84.30 54.49 73.85
C THR A 502 85.78 54.32 74.25
N ASN A 503 86.64 53.91 73.32
CA ASN A 503 88.07 53.66 73.55
C ASN A 503 88.99 54.70 72.86
N ASP A 504 88.42 55.74 72.25
CA ASP A 504 89.07 57.00 71.87
C ASP A 504 88.59 58.11 72.83
#